data_AF-A0A4Y3M5N6-F1
#
_entry.id   AF-A0A4Y3M5N6-F1
#
_cell.length_a   1.000
_cell.length_b   1.000
_cell.length_c   1.000
_cell.angle_alpha   90.00
_cell.angle_beta   90.00
_cell.angle_gamma   90.00
#
_symmetry.space_group_name_H-M   'P 1'
#
loop_
_entity.id
_entity.type
_entity.pdbx_description
1 polymer ?
#
loop_
_entity_poly.entity_id
_entity_poly.type
_entity_poly.pdbx_seq_one_letter_code
_entity_poly.pdbx_strand_id
1 'polypeptide(L)'
;MKWKTPMAPKPRKFVPGEALVLSGDALLEIAESHKWFFHGERLMHSAALKNMSLTVVRARIADGYIRRADLNPDWIAFERERFARLDKASKAAITGEAA
;
A
#
# COMPACT_ATOMS: atom_id res chain seq x y z
N MET A 1 -29.88 -25.47 11.50
CA MET A 1 -29.02 -24.87 10.45
C MET A 1 -27.95 -24.02 11.12
N LYS A 2 -26.67 -24.36 10.98
CA LYS A 2 -25.57 -23.48 11.42
C LYS A 2 -25.35 -22.43 10.33
N TRP A 3 -25.86 -21.23 10.54
CA TRP A 3 -25.50 -20.08 9.72
C TRP A 3 -24.01 -19.81 9.98
N LYS A 4 -23.14 -20.23 9.05
CA LYS A 4 -21.76 -19.76 9.06
C LYS A 4 -21.84 -18.29 8.66
N THR A 5 -21.72 -17.39 9.63
CA THR A 5 -21.55 -15.97 9.35
C THR A 5 -20.43 -15.84 8.32
N PRO A 6 -20.66 -15.26 7.13
CA PRO A 6 -19.60 -15.10 6.16
C PRO A 6 -18.49 -14.30 6.83
N MET A 7 -17.29 -14.89 6.89
CA MET A 7 -16.12 -14.20 7.42
C MET A 7 -15.92 -12.97 6.55
N ALA A 8 -16.06 -11.77 7.13
CA ALA A 8 -15.87 -10.54 6.40
C ALA A 8 -14.51 -10.61 5.68
N PRO A 9 -14.45 -10.29 4.38
CA PRO A 9 -13.20 -10.38 3.64
C PRO A 9 -12.16 -9.48 4.31
N LYS A 10 -10.92 -9.99 4.40
CA LYS A 10 -9.80 -9.22 4.95
C LYS A 10 -9.70 -7.89 4.16
N PRO A 11 -9.58 -6.72 4.83
CA PRO A 11 -9.42 -5.46 4.13
C PRO A 11 -8.16 -5.50 3.24
N ARG A 12 -8.13 -4.68 2.18
CA ARG A 12 -6.91 -4.53 1.36
C ARG A 12 -5.90 -3.65 2.10
N LYS A 13 -4.61 -3.99 2.03
CA LYS A 13 -3.54 -3.23 2.70
C LYS A 13 -3.38 -1.80 2.18
N PHE A 14 -3.45 -1.62 0.86
CA PHE A 14 -3.29 -0.33 0.21
C PHE A 14 -4.57 0.10 -0.49
N VAL A 15 -4.81 1.42 -0.54
CA VAL A 15 -5.90 2.07 -1.26
C VAL A 15 -5.38 3.18 -2.16
N PRO A 16 -6.07 3.51 -3.28
CA PRO A 16 -5.64 4.58 -4.16
C PRO A 16 -5.73 5.95 -3.47
N GLY A 17 -4.58 6.60 -3.31
CA GLY A 17 -4.45 7.95 -2.77
C GLY A 17 -4.56 9.02 -3.85
N GLU A 18 -3.88 10.14 -3.62
CA GLU A 18 -3.81 11.26 -4.57
C GLU A 18 -3.17 10.84 -5.90
N ALA A 19 -3.71 11.37 -6.99
CA ALA A 19 -3.06 11.27 -8.29
C ALA A 19 -1.80 12.12 -8.31
N LEU A 20 -0.73 11.59 -8.90
CA LEU A 20 0.45 12.39 -9.14
C LEU A 20 0.13 13.43 -10.22
N VAL A 21 0.59 14.65 -10.01
CA VAL A 21 0.52 15.72 -11.02
C VAL A 21 1.81 15.69 -11.81
N LEU A 22 1.75 15.92 -13.12
CA LEU A 22 2.95 15.93 -13.96
C LEU A 22 3.85 17.12 -13.57
N SER A 23 4.85 16.83 -12.75
CA SER A 23 5.86 17.79 -12.27
C SER A 23 7.21 17.10 -12.12
N GLY A 24 8.27 17.91 -11.94
CA GLY A 24 9.59 17.40 -11.57
C GLY A 24 9.54 16.59 -10.26
N ASP A 25 8.80 17.10 -9.27
CA ASP A 25 8.66 16.46 -7.96
C ASP A 25 7.99 15.08 -8.02
N ALA A 26 6.99 14.90 -8.88
CA ALA A 26 6.35 13.59 -9.06
C ALA A 26 7.31 12.56 -9.69
N LEU A 27 8.14 13.01 -10.63
CA LEU A 27 9.16 12.15 -11.25
C LEU A 27 10.27 11.81 -10.25
N LEU A 28 10.71 12.78 -9.44
CA LEU A 28 11.65 12.57 -8.33
C LEU A 28 11.07 11.63 -7.29
N GLU A 29 9.79 11.78 -6.93
CA GLU A 29 9.13 10.87 -6.00
C GLU A 29 9.16 9.43 -6.52
N ILE A 30 8.91 9.17 -7.81
CA ILE A 30 9.03 7.82 -8.37
C ILE A 30 10.49 7.35 -8.41
N ALA A 31 11.44 8.22 -8.76
CA ALA A 31 12.85 7.89 -8.94
C ALA A 31 13.53 7.52 -7.60
N GLU A 32 13.29 8.32 -6.57
CA GLU A 32 14.00 8.27 -5.30
C GLU A 32 13.25 7.49 -4.22
N SER A 33 11.93 7.33 -4.35
CA SER A 33 11.16 6.62 -3.34
C SER A 33 11.36 5.10 -3.38
N HIS A 34 11.24 4.48 -2.21
CA HIS A 34 10.95 3.05 -2.03
C HIS A 34 9.47 2.87 -1.66
N LYS A 35 8.57 3.53 -2.40
CA LYS A 35 7.13 3.55 -2.16
C LYS A 35 6.36 2.69 -3.16
N TRP A 36 5.09 2.45 -2.83
CA TRP A 36 4.11 1.82 -3.70
C TRP A 36 3.20 2.86 -4.34
N PHE A 37 2.76 2.57 -5.55
CA PHE A 37 1.87 3.40 -6.35
C PHE A 37 0.80 2.52 -6.99
N PHE A 38 -0.33 3.10 -7.33
CA PHE A 38 -1.28 2.49 -8.24
C PHE A 38 -0.99 2.98 -9.66
N HIS A 39 -0.88 2.05 -10.61
CA HIS A 39 -0.88 2.31 -12.05
C HIS A 39 -2.19 1.74 -12.63
N GLY A 40 -3.18 2.60 -12.82
CA GLY A 40 -4.58 2.20 -12.99
C GLY A 40 -5.06 1.46 -11.74
N GLU A 41 -5.58 0.24 -11.90
CA GLU A 41 -6.03 -0.59 -10.78
C GLU A 41 -4.90 -1.42 -10.14
N ARG A 42 -3.71 -1.45 -10.75
CA ARG A 42 -2.62 -2.33 -10.32
C ARG A 42 -1.69 -1.64 -9.34
N LEU A 43 -1.45 -2.27 -8.20
CA LEU A 43 -0.44 -1.83 -7.24
C LEU A 43 0.97 -2.20 -7.76
N MET A 44 1.87 -1.22 -7.83
CA MET A 44 3.23 -1.35 -8.35
C MET A 44 4.24 -0.65 -7.43
N HIS A 45 5.39 -1.29 -7.21
CA HIS A 45 6.49 -0.68 -6.47
C HIS A 45 7.24 0.31 -7.37
N SER A 46 7.81 1.38 -6.78
CA SER A 46 8.59 2.39 -7.50
C SER A 46 9.66 1.80 -8.42
N ALA A 47 10.36 0.76 -7.96
CA ALA A 47 11.36 0.02 -8.76
C ALA A 47 10.81 -0.49 -10.11
N ALA A 48 9.55 -0.95 -10.16
CA ALA A 48 8.94 -1.40 -11.40
C ALA A 48 8.57 -0.23 -12.33
N LEU A 49 8.17 0.91 -11.77
CA LEU A 49 7.91 2.14 -12.54
C LEU A 49 9.21 2.71 -13.11
N LYS A 50 10.33 2.62 -12.37
CA LYS A 50 11.66 3.05 -12.83
C LYS A 50 12.20 2.23 -14.00
N ASN A 51 11.72 1.00 -14.17
CA ASN A 51 12.06 0.17 -15.32
C ASN A 51 11.26 0.52 -16.58
N MET A 52 10.24 1.39 -16.47
CA MET A 52 9.52 1.91 -17.64
C MET A 52 10.29 3.09 -18.25
N SER A 53 10.05 3.35 -19.54
CA SER A 53 10.63 4.54 -20.16
C SER A 53 10.05 5.82 -19.55
N LEU A 54 10.88 6.86 -19.45
CA LEU A 54 10.47 8.15 -18.89
C LEU A 54 9.25 8.74 -19.63
N THR A 55 9.19 8.57 -20.95
CA THR A 55 8.05 9.00 -21.78
C THR A 55 6.75 8.32 -21.34
N VAL A 56 6.78 7.01 -21.09
CA VAL A 56 5.62 6.26 -20.62
C VAL A 56 5.20 6.73 -19.23
N VAL A 57 6.15 6.88 -18.31
CA VAL A 57 5.84 7.35 -16.94
C VAL A 57 5.19 8.74 -16.99
N ARG A 58 5.74 9.68 -17.76
CA ARG A 58 5.18 11.03 -17.91
C ARG A 58 3.76 11.02 -18.48
N ALA A 59 3.53 10.23 -19.53
CA ALA A 59 2.19 10.09 -20.11
C ALA A 59 1.19 9.55 -19.08
N ARG A 60 1.56 8.50 -18.34
CA ARG A 60 0.69 7.89 -17.32
C ARG A 60 0.41 8.81 -16.13
N ILE A 61 1.35 9.68 -15.75
CA ILE A 61 1.10 10.72 -14.76
C ILE A 61 0.13 11.77 -15.33
N ALA A 62 0.37 12.25 -16.55
CA ALA A 62 -0.49 13.25 -17.20
C ALA A 62 -1.94 12.75 -17.34
N ASP A 63 -2.11 11.47 -17.65
CA ASP A 63 -3.41 10.82 -17.78
C ASP A 63 -4.05 10.47 -16.40
N GLY A 64 -3.38 10.77 -15.28
CA GLY A 64 -3.88 10.46 -13.93
C GLY A 64 -3.88 8.97 -13.57
N TYR A 65 -3.21 8.13 -14.36
CA TYR A 65 -3.13 6.68 -14.11
C TYR A 65 -2.20 6.34 -12.95
N ILE A 66 -1.24 7.20 -12.61
CA ILE A 66 -0.34 6.97 -11.47
C ILE A 66 -0.85 7.71 -10.24
N ARG A 67 -1.21 6.96 -9.21
CA ARG A 67 -1.67 7.47 -7.92
C ARG A 67 -0.78 6.96 -6.80
N ARG A 68 -0.61 7.73 -5.72
CA ARG A 68 0.05 7.24 -4.51
C ARG A 68 -0.74 6.06 -3.92
N ALA A 69 -0.05 5.13 -3.29
CA ALA A 69 -0.69 4.04 -2.55
C ALA A 69 -0.68 4.36 -1.05
N ASP A 70 -1.83 4.69 -0.50
CA ASP A 70 -1.98 5.00 0.91
C ASP A 70 -2.28 3.73 1.70
N LEU A 71 -1.81 3.69 2.96
CA LEU A 71 -2.09 2.57 3.85
C LEU A 71 -3.56 2.63 4.28
N ASN A 72 -4.31 1.55 4.04
CA ASN A 72 -5.74 1.52 4.36
C ASN A 72 -5.97 1.58 5.89
N PRO A 73 -6.73 2.55 6.40
CA PRO A 73 -7.04 2.62 7.83
C PRO A 73 -7.73 1.35 8.37
N ASP A 74 -8.60 0.71 7.58
CA ASP A 74 -9.27 -0.54 7.98
C ASP A 74 -8.29 -1.69 8.11
N TRP A 75 -7.25 -1.71 7.28
CA TRP A 75 -6.17 -2.68 7.40
C TRP A 75 -5.36 -2.46 8.68
N ILE A 76 -5.09 -1.20 9.03
CA ILE A 76 -4.39 -0.87 10.28
C ILE A 76 -5.20 -1.34 11.47
N ALA A 77 -6.51 -1.06 11.50
CA ALA A 77 -7.41 -1.52 12.55
C ALA A 77 -7.44 -3.05 12.63
N PHE A 78 -7.54 -3.73 11.48
CA PHE A 78 -7.49 -5.19 11.40
C PHE A 78 -6.18 -5.77 11.98
N GLU A 79 -5.01 -5.25 11.58
CA GLU A 79 -3.73 -5.77 12.08
C GLU A 79 -3.53 -5.45 13.56
N ARG A 80 -4.04 -4.31 14.06
CA ARG A 80 -4.06 -3.98 15.49
C ARG A 80 -4.90 -4.98 16.28
N GLU A 81 -6.11 -5.30 15.81
CA GLU A 81 -6.97 -6.29 16.46
C GLU A 81 -6.33 -7.68 16.44
N ARG A 82 -5.75 -8.07 15.31
CA ARG A 82 -5.01 -9.32 15.18
C ARG A 82 -3.85 -9.38 16.17
N PHE A 83 -3.07 -8.32 16.27
CA PHE A 83 -1.96 -8.22 17.23
C PHE A 83 -2.44 -8.30 18.68
N ALA A 84 -3.55 -7.64 19.02
CA ALA A 84 -4.13 -7.68 20.37
C ALA A 84 -4.51 -9.09 20.82
N ARG A 85 -4.90 -9.98 19.89
CA ARG A 85 -5.24 -11.39 20.16
C ARG A 85 -4.04 -12.32 20.31
N LEU A 86 -2.82 -11.88 20.00
CA LEU A 86 -1.61 -12.69 20.18
C LEU A 86 -1.28 -12.88 21.67
N ASP A 87 -0.63 -14.01 21.99
CA ASP A 87 -0.10 -14.27 23.33
C ASP A 87 1.10 -13.34 23.66
N LYS A 88 1.47 -13.28 24.94
CA LYS A 88 2.53 -12.38 25.42
C LYS A 88 3.88 -12.67 24.75
N ALA A 89 4.24 -13.93 24.52
CA ALA A 89 5.51 -14.30 23.93
C ALA A 89 5.57 -13.90 22.44
N SER A 90 4.49 -14.14 21.70
CA SER A 90 4.35 -13.68 20.31
C SER A 90 4.39 -12.15 20.19
N LYS A 91 3.77 -11.43 21.14
CA LYS A 91 3.83 -9.96 21.17
C LYS A 91 5.26 -9.46 21.43
N ALA A 92 5.94 -10.01 22.43
CA ALA A 92 7.32 -9.67 22.78
C ALA A 92 8.28 -9.89 21.61
N ALA A 93 8.14 -11.01 20.89
CA ALA A 93 8.94 -11.31 19.71
C ALA A 93 8.75 -10.30 18.55
N ILE A 94 7.55 -9.72 18.43
CA ILE A 94 7.25 -8.72 17.39
C ILE A 94 7.69 -7.31 17.81
N THR A 95 7.54 -6.95 19.08
CA THR A 95 7.94 -5.61 19.60
C THR A 95 9.44 -5.51 19.86
N GLY A 96 10.16 -6.64 19.94
CA GLY A 96 11.57 -6.67 20.31
C GLY A 96 11.81 -6.38 21.79
N GLU A 97 10.76 -6.40 22.61
CA GLU A 97 10.88 -6.32 24.06
C GLU A 97 11.30 -7.70 24.59
N ALA A 98 12.33 -7.76 25.43
CA ALA A 98 12.72 -8.99 26.09
C ALA A 98 11.57 -9.50 26.98
N ALA A 99 11.20 -10.77 26.82
CA ALA A 99 10.02 -11.41 27.42
C ALA A 99 10.01 -11.41 28.96
#